data_AF-A0A0B1SN48-F1
#
_entry.id   AF-A0A0B1SN48-F1
#
_cell.length_a   1.000
_cell.length_b   1.000
_cell.length_c   1.000
_cell.angle_alpha   90.00
_cell.angle_beta   90.00
_cell.angle_gamma   90.00
#
_symmetry.space_group_name_H-M   'P 1'
#
loop_
_entity.id
_entity.type
_entity.pdbx_description
1 polymer ?
#
loop_
_entity_poly.entity_id
_entity_poly.type
_entity_poly.pdbx_seq_one_letter_code
_entity_poly.pdbx_strand_id
1 'polypeptide(L)'
;MCVVSQFVGRLTGKGQWKEFGRTERLQNTLNPEWATQIRIEYFFEEKQTMKFEVYDIDSESPELSAHDFLGRMECDLAEIVSNRPFVKPLSGLKGNCGEITIWSEEVDEGSKENVLFHLSAKKLDKKDFFGKSDPFLNIYRLNDDGR
;
A
#
# COMPACT_ATOMS: atom_id res chain seq x y z
N MET A 1 -15.55 -2.74 14.13
CA MET A 1 -15.05 -2.16 12.85
C MET A 1 -13.54 -2.08 12.93
N CYS A 2 -12.81 -2.23 11.82
CA CYS A 2 -11.37 -1.98 11.75
C CYS A 2 -11.08 -0.77 10.85
N VAL A 3 -10.22 0.14 11.30
CA VAL A 3 -9.72 1.30 10.56
C VAL A 3 -8.26 1.06 10.20
N VAL A 4 -7.92 1.24 8.93
CA VAL A 4 -6.56 1.05 8.41
C VAL A 4 -6.00 2.39 7.99
N SER A 5 -4.83 2.73 8.52
CA SER A 5 -4.12 3.98 8.24
C SER A 5 -2.67 3.70 7.82
N GLN A 6 -2.12 4.55 6.97
CA GLN A 6 -0.71 4.55 6.58
C GLN A 6 -0.01 5.79 7.12
N PHE A 7 1.20 5.64 7.64
CA PHE A 7 2.03 6.78 8.01
C PHE A 7 2.66 7.41 6.76
N VAL A 8 2.34 8.68 6.49
CA VAL A 8 2.80 9.42 5.32
C VAL A 8 3.61 10.65 5.73
N GLY A 9 4.37 11.22 4.79
CA GLY A 9 5.07 12.49 5.01
C GLY A 9 6.37 12.38 5.80
N ARG A 10 6.89 11.17 6.05
CA ARG A 10 8.14 10.94 6.79
C ARG A 10 9.33 11.74 6.24
N LEU A 11 9.52 11.75 4.92
CA LEU A 11 10.61 12.48 4.26
C LEU A 11 10.44 14.01 4.30
N THR A 12 9.22 14.48 4.47
CA THR A 12 8.89 15.92 4.47
C THR A 12 8.92 16.54 5.86
N GLY A 13 9.19 15.75 6.91
CA GLY A 13 9.08 16.17 8.31
C GLY A 13 7.66 16.41 8.81
N LYS A 14 6.65 16.27 7.94
CA LYS A 14 5.20 16.40 8.25
C LYS A 14 4.56 15.03 8.40
N GLY A 15 5.17 14.19 9.24
CA GLY A 15 4.71 12.83 9.48
C GLY A 15 3.31 12.80 10.08
N GLN A 16 2.37 12.12 9.42
CA GLN A 16 1.00 11.98 9.91
C GLN A 16 0.38 10.64 9.50
N TRP A 17 -0.57 10.17 10.29
CA TRP A 17 -1.40 9.03 9.91
C TRP A 17 -2.50 9.49 8.96
N LYS A 18 -2.55 8.87 7.78
CA LYS A 18 -3.62 9.07 6.80
C LYS A 18 -4.47 7.82 6.77
N GLU A 19 -5.77 7.97 7.00
CA GLU A 19 -6.73 6.87 6.87
C GLU A 19 -6.77 6.40 5.41
N PHE A 20 -6.67 5.08 5.22
CA PHE A 20 -6.68 4.42 3.93
C PHE A 20 -8.03 3.74 3.65
N GLY A 21 -8.67 3.20 4.69
CA GLY A 21 -9.98 2.60 4.60
C GLY A 21 -10.52 2.11 5.92
N ARG A 22 -11.79 1.70 5.92
CA ARG A 22 -12.48 1.10 7.06
C ARG A 22 -13.20 -0.17 6.60
N THR A 23 -13.27 -1.17 7.46
CA THR A 23 -14.14 -2.33 7.24
C THR A 23 -15.58 -2.04 7.64
N GLU A 24 -16.50 -2.95 7.33
CA GLU A 24 -17.89 -2.86 7.75
C GLU A 24 -18.06 -3.06 9.28
N ARG A 25 -19.20 -2.60 9.80
CA ARG A 25 -19.64 -2.89 11.17
C ARG A 25 -20.26 -4.29 11.20
N LEU A 26 -19.85 -5.09 12.17
CA LEU A 26 -20.45 -6.38 12.48
C LEU A 26 -21.15 -6.28 13.84
N GLN A 27 -22.37 -6.80 13.93
CA GLN A 27 -23.14 -6.78 15.17
C GLN A 27 -22.87 -8.03 15.99
N ASN A 28 -22.78 -7.87 17.31
CA ASN A 28 -22.82 -8.97 18.30
C ASN A 28 -21.78 -10.09 18.06
N THR A 29 -20.54 -9.73 17.73
CA THR A 29 -19.44 -10.69 17.58
C THR A 29 -18.18 -10.26 18.33
N LEU A 30 -17.55 -11.21 19.01
CA LEU A 30 -16.22 -11.06 19.62
C LEU A 30 -15.09 -11.49 18.68
N ASN A 31 -15.42 -12.20 17.61
CA ASN A 31 -14.47 -12.70 16.60
C ASN A 31 -14.95 -12.21 15.22
N PRO A 32 -14.78 -10.91 14.92
CA PRO A 32 -15.24 -10.34 13.66
C PRO A 32 -14.44 -10.90 12.47
N GLU A 33 -15.15 -11.36 11.45
CA GLU A 33 -14.59 -11.68 10.13
C GLU A 33 -15.14 -10.68 9.12
N TRP A 34 -14.29 -9.78 8.63
CA TRP A 34 -14.69 -8.73 7.69
C TRP A 34 -14.54 -9.18 6.24
N ALA A 35 -15.50 -8.81 5.40
CA ALA A 35 -15.50 -9.06 3.96
C ALA A 35 -14.88 -7.89 3.16
N THR A 36 -14.85 -6.68 3.71
CA THR A 36 -14.28 -5.51 3.00
C THR A 36 -12.78 -5.70 2.74
N GLN A 37 -12.42 -5.68 1.45
CA GLN A 37 -11.02 -5.69 1.01
C GLN A 37 -10.49 -4.26 0.92
N ILE A 38 -9.31 -4.01 1.50
CA ILE A 38 -8.63 -2.72 1.43
C ILE A 38 -7.42 -2.88 0.50
N ARG A 39 -7.47 -2.23 -0.66
CA ARG A 39 -6.40 -2.25 -1.66
C ARG A 39 -5.32 -1.25 -1.27
N ILE A 40 -4.06 -1.64 -1.31
CA ILE A 40 -2.91 -0.79 -0.97
C ILE A 40 -1.80 -1.07 -1.98
N GLU A 41 -1.23 -0.01 -2.55
CA GLU A 41 -0.05 -0.12 -3.41
C GLU A 41 1.18 -0.49 -2.58
N TYR A 42 1.94 -1.49 -3.03
CA TYR A 42 3.15 -1.95 -2.36
C TYR A 42 4.40 -1.50 -3.13
N PHE A 43 5.28 -0.78 -2.44
CA PHE A 43 6.57 -0.29 -2.93
C PHE A 43 7.68 -1.00 -2.13
N PHE A 44 8.41 -1.92 -2.77
CA PHE A 44 9.42 -2.74 -2.09
C PHE A 44 10.62 -1.92 -1.61
N GLU A 45 10.86 -0.78 -2.24
CA GLU A 45 11.91 0.19 -1.95
C GLU A 45 11.54 1.16 -0.80
N GLU A 46 10.28 1.17 -0.36
CA GLU A 46 9.80 2.08 0.68
C GLU A 46 9.38 1.37 1.97
N LYS A 47 9.71 1.98 3.13
CA LYS A 47 9.16 1.56 4.42
C LYS A 47 7.76 2.15 4.60
N GLN A 48 6.74 1.36 4.22
CA GLN A 48 5.34 1.71 4.38
C GLN A 48 4.80 1.22 5.73
N THR A 49 4.75 2.10 6.73
CA THR A 49 4.23 1.76 8.07
C THR A 49 2.70 1.88 8.10
N MET A 50 2.06 0.81 8.53
CA MET A 50 0.62 0.62 8.60
C MET A 50 0.15 0.59 10.06
N LYS A 51 -1.08 1.05 10.29
CA LYS A 51 -1.76 0.99 11.59
C LYS A 51 -3.18 0.48 11.39
N PHE A 52 -3.56 -0.48 12.22
CA PHE A 52 -4.87 -1.11 12.27
C PHE A 52 -5.47 -0.82 13.63
N GLU A 53 -6.62 -0.16 13.68
CA GLU A 53 -7.32 0.19 14.91
C GLU A 53 -8.71 -0.46 14.91
N VAL A 54 -9.05 -1.17 15.98
CA VAL A 54 -10.34 -1.86 16.13
C VAL A 54 -11.20 -1.07 17.11
N TYR A 55 -12.45 -0.86 16.70
CA TYR A 55 -13.45 -0.13 17.48
C TYR A 55 -14.73 -0.96 17.63
N ASP A 56 -15.31 -0.91 18.83
CA ASP A 56 -16.71 -1.24 19.04
C ASP A 56 -17.56 -0.03 18.63
N ILE A 57 -18.58 -0.28 17.81
CA ILE A 57 -19.36 0.78 17.18
C ILE A 57 -20.70 0.85 17.88
N ASP A 58 -20.89 1.87 18.70
CA ASP A 58 -22.11 2.06 19.50
C ASP A 58 -23.08 3.08 18.90
N SER A 59 -22.61 3.89 17.96
CA SER A 59 -23.38 4.98 17.36
C SER A 59 -23.37 4.93 15.82
N GLU A 60 -24.24 5.74 15.20
CA GLU A 60 -24.20 5.97 13.74
C GLU A 60 -23.20 7.07 13.34
N SER A 61 -22.47 7.64 14.30
CA SER A 61 -21.51 8.72 14.02
C SER A 61 -20.34 8.21 13.16
N PRO A 62 -19.90 8.97 12.15
CA PRO A 62 -18.67 8.63 11.41
C PRO A 62 -17.39 8.94 12.21
N GLU A 63 -17.48 9.68 13.31
CA GLU A 63 -16.32 10.11 14.11
C GLU A 63 -15.82 8.97 15.02
N LEU A 64 -14.52 8.70 15.00
CA LEU A 64 -13.92 7.64 15.83
C LEU A 64 -13.99 7.92 17.33
N SER A 65 -14.10 9.19 17.73
CA SER A 65 -14.27 9.59 19.12
C SER A 65 -15.63 9.20 19.71
N ALA A 66 -16.60 8.81 18.88
CA ALA A 66 -17.93 8.39 19.31
C ALA A 66 -18.04 6.86 19.50
N HIS A 67 -16.91 6.15 19.40
CA HIS A 67 -16.83 4.69 19.40
C HIS A 67 -15.77 4.20 20.39
N ASP A 68 -15.98 3.03 20.97
CA ASP A 68 -15.08 2.47 21.97
C ASP A 68 -13.87 1.81 21.30
N PHE A 69 -12.68 2.33 21.59
CA PHE A 69 -11.43 1.75 21.11
C PHE A 69 -11.16 0.41 21.80
N LEU A 70 -10.90 -0.64 21.02
CA LEU A 70 -10.63 -2.00 21.52
C LEU A 70 -9.15 -2.39 21.44
N GLY A 71 -8.41 -1.80 20.51
CA GLY A 71 -6.98 -2.08 20.37
C GLY A 71 -6.42 -1.66 19.02
N ARG A 72 -5.09 -1.65 18.93
CA ARG A 72 -4.33 -1.32 17.72
C ARG A 72 -3.16 -2.24 17.48
N MET A 73 -2.77 -2.35 16.22
CA MET A 73 -1.53 -2.99 15.78
C MET A 73 -0.86 -2.08 14.74
N GLU A 74 0.45 -1.90 14.87
CA GLU A 74 1.29 -1.19 13.91
C GLU A 74 2.34 -2.16 13.35
N CYS A 75 2.56 -2.15 12.04
CA CYS A 75 3.57 -2.98 11.37
C CYS A 75 4.00 -2.33 10.06
N ASP A 76 5.06 -2.84 9.43
CA ASP A 76 5.37 -2.48 8.05
C ASP A 76 4.53 -3.32 7.08
N LEU A 77 4.11 -2.74 5.95
CA LEU A 77 3.38 -3.47 4.90
C LEU A 77 4.18 -4.66 4.38
N ALA A 78 5.52 -4.53 4.35
CA ALA A 78 6.45 -5.60 4.03
C ALA A 78 6.27 -6.85 4.91
N GLU A 79 5.92 -6.70 6.19
CA GLU A 79 5.69 -7.82 7.10
C GLU A 79 4.41 -8.59 6.74
N ILE A 80 3.36 -7.87 6.34
CA ILE A 80 2.07 -8.45 5.93
C ILE A 80 2.21 -9.20 4.62
N VAL A 81 2.91 -8.63 3.63
CA VAL A 81 3.07 -9.28 2.32
C VAL A 81 3.98 -10.50 2.40
N SER A 82 4.90 -10.54 3.37
CA SER A 82 5.86 -11.64 3.57
C SER A 82 5.33 -12.78 4.44
N ASN A 83 4.28 -12.56 5.23
CA ASN A 83 3.72 -13.55 6.15
C ASN A 83 2.20 -13.66 5.94
N ARG A 84 1.73 -14.79 5.40
CA ARG A 84 0.32 -14.98 5.02
C ARG A 84 -0.24 -16.28 5.62
N PRO A 85 -1.18 -16.22 6.59
CA PRO A 85 -1.72 -15.01 7.22
C PRO A 85 -0.71 -14.33 8.17
N PHE A 86 -0.83 -13.02 8.33
CA PHE A 86 -0.07 -12.25 9.32
C PHE A 86 -0.90 -12.11 10.59
N VAL A 87 -0.41 -12.65 11.70
CA VAL A 87 -1.11 -12.63 13.00
C VAL A 87 -0.30 -11.84 14.02
N LYS A 88 -0.94 -10.89 14.70
CA LYS A 88 -0.30 -10.09 15.75
C LYS A 88 -1.27 -9.78 16.89
N PRO A 89 -0.79 -9.72 18.15
CA PRO A 89 -1.60 -9.24 19.26
C PRO A 89 -1.93 -7.76 19.09
N LEU A 90 -3.12 -7.37 19.54
CA LEU A 90 -3.53 -5.97 19.65
C LEU A 90 -2.95 -5.36 20.94
N SER A 91 -2.78 -4.04 20.93
CA SER A 91 -2.24 -3.25 22.03
C SER A 91 -3.00 -1.92 22.19
N GLY A 92 -2.64 -1.11 23.19
CA GLY A 92 -3.19 0.24 23.36
C GLY A 92 -4.18 0.39 24.53
N LEU A 93 -4.68 -0.72 25.08
CA LEU A 93 -5.38 -0.74 26.36
C LEU A 93 -4.57 -1.53 27.41
N LYS A 94 -4.98 -1.41 28.68
CA LYS A 94 -4.42 -2.25 29.74
C LYS A 94 -5.03 -3.64 29.64
N GLY A 95 -4.18 -4.67 29.65
CA GLY A 95 -4.60 -6.07 29.60
C GLY A 95 -4.56 -6.67 28.19
N ASN A 96 -5.24 -7.80 28.02
CA ASN A 96 -5.32 -8.49 26.74
C ASN A 96 -6.35 -7.78 25.83
N CYS A 97 -5.91 -7.32 24.66
CA CYS A 97 -6.75 -6.64 23.67
C CYS A 97 -7.19 -7.58 22.53
N GLY A 98 -6.90 -8.88 22.61
CA GLY A 98 -7.08 -9.85 21.53
C GLY A 98 -5.95 -9.81 20.51
N GLU A 99 -6.21 -10.38 19.34
CA GLU A 99 -5.28 -10.43 18.21
C GLU A 99 -6.00 -10.07 16.91
N ILE A 100 -5.22 -9.68 15.90
CA ILE A 100 -5.70 -9.44 14.55
C ILE A 100 -4.99 -10.39 13.59
N THR A 101 -5.79 -11.01 12.71
CA THR A 101 -5.31 -11.84 11.60
C THR A 101 -5.56 -11.10 10.30
N ILE A 102 -4.50 -10.91 9.50
CA ILE A 102 -4.54 -10.21 8.23
C ILE A 102 -4.20 -11.19 7.11
N TRP A 103 -5.13 -11.35 6.17
CA TRP A 103 -4.90 -12.04 4.91
C TRP A 103 -4.53 -11.03 3.84
N SER A 104 -3.52 -11.35 3.02
CA SER A 104 -3.07 -10.49 1.92
C SER A 104 -2.87 -11.29 0.64
N GLU A 105 -3.34 -10.73 -0.47
CA GLU A 105 -3.21 -11.28 -1.81
C GLU A 105 -2.69 -10.20 -2.74
N GLU A 106 -1.86 -10.59 -3.72
CA GLU A 106 -1.49 -9.68 -4.79
C GLU A 106 -2.67 -9.60 -5.75
N VAL A 107 -3.21 -8.40 -5.93
CA VAL A 107 -4.26 -8.15 -6.92
C VAL A 107 -3.56 -7.84 -8.24
N ASP A 108 -3.46 -8.83 -9.11
CA ASP A 108 -2.95 -8.63 -10.48
C ASP A 108 -4.07 -8.04 -11.34
N GLU A 109 -3.99 -6.73 -11.62
CA GLU A 109 -4.88 -6.06 -12.56
C GLU A 109 -4.44 -6.23 -14.03
N GLY A 110 -3.44 -7.08 -14.29
CA GLY A 110 -3.11 -7.57 -15.62
C GLY A 110 -1.96 -6.85 -16.32
N SER A 111 -0.92 -6.38 -15.61
CA SER A 111 0.18 -5.67 -16.27
C SER A 111 1.59 -6.04 -15.82
N LYS A 112 1.87 -7.33 -15.61
CA LYS A 112 3.25 -7.85 -15.71
C LYS A 112 3.58 -8.20 -17.16
N GLU A 113 3.29 -7.30 -18.09
CA GLU A 113 3.67 -7.49 -19.49
C GLU A 113 5.14 -7.12 -19.68
N ASN A 114 5.98 -8.13 -19.85
CA ASN A 114 7.32 -7.91 -20.37
C ASN A 114 7.21 -7.61 -21.87
N VAL A 115 7.48 -6.37 -22.27
CA VAL A 115 7.51 -5.99 -23.68
C VAL A 115 8.94 -6.10 -24.22
N LEU A 116 9.14 -7.02 -25.16
CA LEU A 116 10.42 -7.15 -25.87
C LEU A 116 10.39 -6.31 -27.15
N PHE A 117 11.21 -5.27 -27.21
CA PHE A 117 11.36 -4.44 -28.41
C PHE A 117 12.47 -4.98 -29.33
N HIS A 118 12.17 -5.10 -30.63
CA HIS A 118 13.16 -5.36 -31.67
C HIS A 118 13.22 -4.15 -32.61
N LEU A 119 14.27 -3.33 -32.48
CA LEU A 119 14.36 -2.03 -33.12
C LEU A 119 15.52 -2.00 -34.11
N SER A 120 15.30 -1.41 -35.28
CA SER A 120 16.33 -1.20 -36.28
C SER A 120 16.16 0.16 -36.96
N ALA A 121 17.28 0.78 -37.32
CA ALA A 121 17.29 2.04 -38.06
C ALA A 121 18.04 1.87 -39.39
N LYS A 122 17.56 2.55 -40.44
CA LYS A 122 18.16 2.50 -41.79
C LYS A 122 18.36 3.92 -42.29
N LYS A 123 19.39 4.12 -43.11
CA LYS A 123 19.72 5.43 -43.73
C LYS A 123 19.90 6.57 -42.71
N LEU A 124 20.56 6.30 -41.59
CA LEU A 124 20.88 7.32 -40.59
C LEU A 124 21.86 8.35 -41.15
N ASP A 125 21.68 9.60 -40.75
CA ASP A 125 22.59 10.69 -41.10
C ASP A 125 24.01 10.40 -40.62
N LYS A 126 24.98 10.71 -41.48
CA LYS A 126 26.41 10.70 -41.14
C LYS A 126 26.75 11.99 -40.40
N LYS A 127 27.07 11.93 -39.11
CA LYS A 127 27.39 13.12 -38.30
C LYS A 127 28.90 13.38 -38.12
N ASP A 128 29.75 12.44 -38.51
CA ASP A 128 31.21 12.56 -38.38
C ASP A 128 31.91 13.00 -39.67
N PHE A 129 32.88 13.92 -39.52
CA PHE A 129 33.59 14.55 -40.64
C PHE A 129 34.42 13.57 -41.49
N PHE A 130 34.84 12.42 -40.94
CA PHE A 130 35.43 11.31 -41.70
C PHE A 130 35.09 9.94 -41.08
N GLY A 131 33.81 9.58 -41.00
CA GLY A 131 33.39 8.25 -40.49
C GLY A 131 31.89 8.02 -40.53
N LYS A 132 31.43 6.76 -40.49
CA LYS A 132 29.99 6.46 -40.28
C LYS A 132 29.59 6.96 -38.88
N SER A 133 28.30 7.23 -38.67
CA SER A 133 27.77 7.52 -37.34
C SER A 133 27.76 6.28 -36.45
N ASP A 134 27.90 6.49 -35.14
CA ASP A 134 27.77 5.49 -34.08
C ASP A 134 26.43 5.66 -33.33
N PRO A 135 25.30 5.18 -33.90
CA PRO A 135 23.99 5.43 -33.32
C PRO A 135 23.74 4.57 -32.08
N PHE A 136 23.00 5.14 -31.13
CA PHE A 136 22.41 4.45 -30.01
C PHE A 136 20.94 4.89 -29.86
N LEU A 137 20.17 4.10 -29.12
CA LEU A 137 18.78 4.39 -28.82
C LEU A 137 18.62 4.67 -27.33
N ASN A 138 17.98 5.80 -27.02
CA ASN A 138 17.47 6.06 -25.69
C ASN A 138 15.94 5.93 -25.69
N ILE A 139 15.39 5.23 -24.71
CA ILE A 139 13.95 5.15 -24.47
C ILE A 139 13.66 5.96 -23.21
N TYR A 140 12.73 6.90 -23.31
CA TYR A 140 12.33 7.77 -22.19
C TYR A 140 10.85 7.53 -21.88
N ARG A 141 10.52 7.51 -20.58
CA ARG A 141 9.14 7.60 -20.11
C ARG A 141 8.75 9.06 -20.07
N LEU A 142 7.62 9.41 -20.70
CA LEU A 142 6.98 10.71 -20.50
C LEU A 142 6.09 10.62 -19.27
N ASN A 143 6.26 11.52 -18.33
CA ASN A 143 5.34 11.69 -17.21
C ASN A 143 4.22 12.67 -17.58
N ASP A 144 3.15 12.72 -16.79
CA ASP A 144 1.98 13.57 -17.04
C ASP A 144 2.31 15.09 -17.05
N ASP A 145 3.47 15.47 -16.50
CA ASP A 145 3.99 16.84 -16.52
C ASP A 145 4.85 17.17 -17.77
N GLY A 146 4.96 16.23 -18.72
CA GLY A 146 5.72 16.39 -19.95
C GLY A 146 7.23 16.37 -19.77
N ARG A 147 7.73 15.91 -18.62
CA ARG A 147 9.16 15.71 -18.34
C ARG A 147 9.56 14.23 -18.33
#